data_AF-A0AAJ7JG80-F1
#
_entry.id   AF-A0AAJ7JG80-F1
#
_cell.length_a   1.000
_cell.length_b   1.000
_cell.length_c   1.000
_cell.angle_alpha   90.00
_cell.angle_beta   90.00
_cell.angle_gamma   90.00
#
_symmetry.space_group_name_H-M   'P 1'
#
loop_
_entity.id
_entity.type
_entity.pdbx_description
1 polymer ?
#
loop_
_entity_poly.entity_id
_entity_poly.type
_entity_poly.pdbx_seq_one_letter_code
_entity_poly.pdbx_strand_id
1 'polypeptide(L)' 'MIPNLTTQQKDVEDPVEEMLKRTGCMDLHYQVQECIAETQDWRKCQEQVKKFKVCMEEHQRNREKSYTN' A
#
# COMPACT_ATOMS: atom_id res chain seq x y z
N MET A 1 -18.24 -17.66 16.46
CA MET A 1 -16.88 -18.12 16.83
C MET A 1 -15.92 -17.70 15.74
N ILE A 2 -15.21 -16.59 15.92
CA ILE A 2 -13.91 -16.35 15.29
C ILE A 2 -12.97 -16.22 16.48
N PRO A 3 -12.03 -17.16 16.70
CA PRO A 3 -11.22 -17.14 17.90
C PRO A 3 -10.14 -16.06 17.78
N ASN A 4 -10.10 -15.22 18.80
CA ASN A 4 -8.91 -14.58 19.37
C ASN A 4 -7.91 -13.90 18.43
N LEU A 5 -8.08 -12.60 18.26
CA LEU A 5 -6.97 -11.67 17.96
C LEU A 5 -6.61 -10.89 19.23
N THR A 6 -6.22 -11.59 20.28
CA THR A 6 -5.37 -10.96 21.30
C THR A 6 -4.04 -11.67 21.30
N THR A 7 -2.98 -10.88 21.11
CA THR A 7 -1.67 -10.92 21.81
C THR A 7 -0.57 -10.51 20.83
N GLN A 8 -0.41 -9.21 20.57
CA GLN A 8 0.67 -8.38 21.13
C GLN A 8 0.37 -6.93 20.73
N GLN A 9 -0.14 -6.13 21.68
CA GLN A 9 -0.03 -4.68 21.65
C GLN A 9 1.45 -4.33 21.89
N LYS A 10 2.27 -4.59 20.88
CA LYS A 10 3.51 -3.85 20.70
C LYS A 10 3.27 -2.93 19.53
N ASP A 11 3.88 -1.77 19.63
CA ASP A 11 4.07 -0.73 18.63
C ASP A 11 4.76 -1.30 17.36
N VAL A 12 4.17 -2.35 16.77
CA VAL A 12 4.64 -3.02 15.56
C VAL A 12 3.86 -2.35 14.45
N GLU A 13 4.48 -1.36 13.81
CA GLU A 13 3.97 -0.82 12.57
C GLU A 13 3.62 -1.97 11.63
N ASP A 14 2.47 -1.85 10.95
CA ASP A 14 2.04 -2.83 9.98
C ASP A 14 3.18 -3.01 8.96
N PRO A 15 3.68 -4.24 8.73
CA PRO A 15 4.71 -4.49 7.73
C PRO A 15 4.37 -3.91 6.35
N VAL A 16 3.08 -3.78 6.01
CA VAL A 16 2.59 -3.14 4.80
C VAL A 16 2.81 -1.62 4.85
N GLU A 17 2.48 -0.95 5.94
CA GLU A 17 2.73 0.50 6.09
C GLU A 17 4.23 0.81 6.04
N GLU A 18 5.06 0.01 6.71
CA GLU A 18 6.52 0.12 6.63
C GLU A 18 7.04 -0.05 5.21
N MET A 19 6.50 -1.02 4.47
CA MET A 19 6.83 -1.22 3.06
C MET A 19 6.42 0.00 2.21
N LEU A 20 5.22 0.54 2.42
CA LEU A 20 4.72 1.70 1.67
C LEU A 20 5.52 2.98 1.94
N LYS A 21 5.98 3.18 3.18
CA LYS A 21 6.91 4.25 3.54
C LYS A 21 8.23 4.11 2.81
N ARG A 22 8.79 2.89 2.74
CA ARG A 22 10.05 2.60 2.03
C ARG A 22 9.93 2.76 0.53
N THR A 23 8.79 2.42 -0.06
CA THR A 23 8.58 2.55 -1.51
C THR A 23 8.34 3.99 -1.95
N GLY A 24 7.96 4.89 -1.03
CA GLY A 24 7.55 6.26 -1.34
C GLY A 24 6.16 6.34 -1.98
N CYS A 25 5.41 5.23 -2.03
CA CYS A 25 4.07 5.18 -2.63
C CYS A 25 2.94 5.43 -1.61
N MET A 26 3.27 5.86 -0.38
CA MET A 26 2.31 6.04 0.72
C MET A 26 1.21 7.06 0.40
N ASP A 27 1.56 8.20 -0.20
CA ASP A 27 0.57 9.24 -0.53
C ASP A 27 -0.46 8.76 -1.57
N LEU A 28 -0.01 7.92 -2.51
CA LEU A 28 -0.89 7.31 -3.51
C LEU A 28 -1.79 6.24 -2.88
N HIS A 29 -1.31 5.55 -1.84
CA HIS A 29 -2.13 4.64 -1.06
C HIS A 29 -3.26 5.40 -0.35
N TYR A 30 -2.95 6.52 0.30
CA TYR A 30 -3.96 7.35 0.96
C TYR A 30 -5.00 7.89 -0.02
N GLN A 31 -4.60 8.35 -1.22
CA GLN A 31 -5.55 8.78 -2.26
C GLN A 31 -6.52 7.66 -2.68
N VAL A 32 -6.06 6.41 -2.73
CA VAL A 32 -6.93 5.26 -3.00
C VAL A 32 -7.90 5.04 -1.84
N GLN A 33 -7.43 5.10 -0.59
CA GLN A 33 -8.26 4.95 0.59
C GLN A 33 -9.33 6.05 0.67
N GLU A 34 -8.97 7.31 0.44
CA GLU A 34 -9.88 8.45 0.39
C GLU A 34 -10.95 8.27 -0.68
N CYS A 35 -10.56 7.91 -1.91
CA CYS A 35 -11.53 7.67 -2.97
C CYS A 35 -12.51 6.54 -2.64
N ILE A 36 -12.02 5.43 -2.05
CA ILE A 36 -12.88 4.31 -1.66
C ILE A 36 -13.80 4.73 -0.50
N ALA A 37 -13.32 5.52 0.45
CA ALA A 37 -14.11 6.03 1.56
C ALA A 37 -15.24 6.96 1.07
N GLU A 38 -14.96 7.83 0.10
CA GLU A 38 -15.94 8.74 -0.49
C GLU A 38 -16.96 8.02 -1.39
N THR A 39 -16.47 7.14 -2.28
CA THR A 39 -17.31 6.53 -3.31
C THR A 39 -17.99 5.24 -2.86
N GLN A 40 -17.44 4.58 -1.83
CA GLN A 40 -17.77 3.22 -1.38
C GLN A 40 -17.73 2.16 -2.49
N ASP A 41 -17.12 2.49 -3.64
CA ASP A 41 -16.99 1.60 -4.79
C ASP A 41 -15.61 1.76 -5.41
N TRP A 42 -14.73 0.82 -5.10
CA TRP A 42 -13.36 0.79 -5.59
C TRP A 42 -13.27 0.81 -7.13
N ARG A 43 -14.32 0.40 -7.86
CA ARG A 43 -14.35 0.45 -9.33
C ARG A 43 -14.35 1.88 -9.86
N LYS A 44 -14.82 2.85 -9.08
CA LYS A 44 -14.76 4.28 -9.44
C LYS A 44 -13.38 4.89 -9.18
N CYS A 45 -12.54 4.22 -8.40
CA CYS A 45 -11.20 4.65 -8.01
C CYS A 45 -10.09 4.10 -8.92
N GLN A 46 -10.42 3.69 -10.14
CA GLN A 46 -9.45 3.08 -11.06
C GLN A 46 -8.27 4.00 -11.39
N GLU A 47 -8.48 5.31 -11.43
CA GLU A 47 -7.40 6.26 -11.69
C GLU A 47 -6.36 6.27 -10.55
N GLN A 48 -6.83 6.38 -9.31
CA GLN A 48 -6.00 6.38 -8.10
C GLN A 48 -5.26 5.04 -7.97
N VAL A 49 -5.96 3.93 -8.20
CA VAL A 49 -5.37 2.58 -8.17
C VAL A 49 -4.31 2.42 -9.26
N LYS A 50 -4.53 2.97 -10.46
CA LYS A 50 -3.54 2.92 -11.55
C LYS A 50 -2.28 3.72 -11.21
N LYS A 51 -2.42 4.91 -10.62
CA LYS A 51 -1.28 5.72 -10.15
C LYS A 51 -0.48 4.96 -9.10
N PHE A 52 -1.15 4.40 -8.10
CA PHE A 52 -0.52 3.59 -7.07
C PHE A 52 0.23 2.38 -7.66
N LYS A 53 -0.38 1.67 -8.61
CA LYS A 53 0.25 0.54 -9.31
C LYS A 53 1.54 0.95 -10.03
N VAL A 54 1.52 2.05 -10.78
CA VAL A 54 2.71 2.52 -11.52
C VAL A 54 3.88 2.82 -10.56
N CYS A 55 3.60 3.45 -9.42
CA CYS A 55 4.61 3.71 -8.40
C CYS A 55 5.27 2.42 -7.88
N MET A 56 4.45 1.41 -7.55
CA MET A 56 4.95 0.13 -7.05
C MET A 56 5.75 -0.63 -8.12
N GLU A 57 5.33 -0.59 -9.39
CA GLU A 57 6.08 -1.17 -10.52
C GLU A 57 7.43 -0.48 -10.74
N GLU A 58 7.51 0.84 -10.58
CA GLU A 58 8.78 1.57 -10.63
C GLU A 58 9.72 1.16 -9.51
N HIS A 59 9.23 1.08 -8.27
CA HIS A 59 10.00 0.59 -7.14
C HIS A 59 10.52 -0.84 -7.39
N GLN A 60 9.67 -1.72 -7.93
CA GLN A 60 10.07 -3.10 -8.24
C GLN A 60 11.16 -3.15 -9.33
N ARG A 61 11.04 -2.37 -10.40
CA ARG A 61 12.07 -2.27 -11.45
C ARG A 61 13.40 -1.73 -10.90
N ASN A 62 13.36 -0.74 -10.02
CA ASN A 62 14.56 -0.18 -9.39
C ASN A 62 15.22 -1.21 -8.47
N ARG A 63 14.43 -1.97 -7.72
CA ARG A 63 14.90 -3.07 -6.89
C ARG A 63 15.56 -4.16 -7.74
N GLU A 64 14.96 -4.57 -8.85
CA GLU A 64 15.52 -5.57 -9.76
C GLU A 64 16.86 -5.13 -10.37
N LYS A 65 16.97 -3.87 -10.80
CA LYS A 65 18.23 -3.28 -11.28
C LYS A 65 19.33 -3.31 -10.21
N SER A 66 18.99 -3.05 -8.94
CA SER A 66 19.97 -3.09 -7.84
C SER A 66 20.55 -4.49 -7.57
N TYR A 67 19.88 -5.55 -8.00
CA TYR A 67 20.37 -6.93 -7.90
C TYR A 67 21.16 -7.40 -9.12
N THR A 68 21.07 -6.70 -10.24
CA THR A 68 21.74 -7.06 -11.51
C THR A 68 23.01 -6.25 -11.78
N ASN A 69 23.34 -5.30 -10.90
CA ASN A 69 24.49 -4.41 -11.01
C ASN A 69 25.47 -4.60 -9.85
#